data_AF-A0A1N7LK70-F1
#
_entry.id   AF-A0A1N7LK70-F1
#
_cell.length_a   1.000
_cell.length_b   1.000
_cell.length_c   1.000
_cell.angle_alpha   90.00
_cell.angle_beta   90.00
_cell.angle_gamma   90.00
#
_symmetry.space_group_name_H-M   'P 1'
#
loop_
_entity.id
_entity.type
_entity.pdbx_description
1 polymer ?
#
loop_
_entity_poly.entity_id
_entity_poly.type
_entity_poly.pdbx_seq_one_letter_code
_entity_poly.pdbx_strand_id
1 'polypeptide(L)'
;MMNKLPKYLNNLEEKISTHTISNPEISKSNVGWQIEHILLTINAIIENIEKSDPQNYRCRFSLSKTMVFALNKIPPWPCKIAKSSHSGTLR
;
A
#
# COMPACT_ATOMS: atom_id res chain seq x y z
N MET A 1 10.75 -11.68 -24.32
CA MET A 1 10.10 -11.08 -23.11
C MET A 1 10.63 -11.86 -21.91
N MET A 2 11.37 -11.24 -20.99
CA MET A 2 11.93 -11.96 -19.84
C MET A 2 10.80 -12.19 -18.82
N ASN A 3 10.45 -13.44 -18.56
CA ASN A 3 9.47 -13.80 -17.53
C ASN A 3 10.14 -13.61 -16.15
N LYS A 4 10.00 -12.40 -15.58
CA LYS A 4 10.62 -12.05 -14.28
C LYS A 4 9.87 -12.63 -13.09
N LEU A 5 8.59 -12.94 -13.25
CA LEU A 5 7.71 -13.47 -12.21
C LEU A 5 8.24 -14.75 -11.54
N PRO A 6 8.61 -15.84 -12.27
CA PRO A 6 9.12 -17.06 -11.64
C PRO A 6 10.41 -16.81 -10.84
N LYS A 7 11.27 -15.89 -11.29
CA LYS A 7 12.48 -15.52 -10.55
C LYS A 7 12.16 -14.93 -9.18
N TYR A 8 11.14 -14.07 -9.10
CA TYR A 8 10.74 -13.47 -7.82
C TYR A 8 10.06 -14.49 -6.90
N LEU A 9 9.29 -15.42 -7.46
CA LEU A 9 8.67 -16.50 -6.69
C LEU A 9 9.72 -17.45 -6.09
N ASN A 10 10.71 -17.86 -6.89
CA ASN A 10 11.83 -18.67 -6.38
C ASN A 10 12.59 -17.95 -5.26
N ASN A 11 12.81 -16.64 -5.39
CA ASN A 11 13.52 -15.87 -4.37
C ASN A 11 12.71 -15.68 -3.08
N LEU A 12 11.36 -15.71 -3.17
CA LEU A 12 10.47 -15.77 -2.02
C LEU A 12 10.55 -17.15 -1.35
N GLU A 13 10.53 -18.22 -2.14
CA GLU A 13 10.60 -19.61 -1.66
C GLU A 13 11.89 -19.88 -0.90
N GLU A 14 13.03 -19.44 -1.42
CA GLU A 14 14.34 -19.53 -0.73
C GLU A 14 14.35 -18.84 0.64
N LYS A 15 13.52 -17.80 0.82
CA LYS A 15 13.41 -17.02 2.06
C LYS A 15 12.39 -17.59 3.06
N ILE A 16 11.60 -18.59 2.69
CA ILE A 16 10.66 -19.24 3.62
C ILE A 16 11.41 -19.89 4.79
N SER A 17 12.59 -20.45 4.53
CA SER A 17 13.44 -21.05 5.57
C SER A 17 13.85 -20.07 6.67
N THR A 18 13.84 -18.76 6.40
CA THR A 18 14.19 -17.70 7.36
C THR A 18 12.98 -16.96 7.93
N HIS A 19 11.78 -17.50 7.80
CA HIS A 19 10.53 -16.84 8.22
C HIS A 19 10.51 -16.39 9.69
N THR A 20 11.18 -17.13 10.60
CA THR A 20 11.25 -16.82 12.04
C THR A 20 12.20 -15.68 12.36
N ILE A 21 13.10 -15.30 11.43
CA ILE A 21 14.05 -14.22 11.64
C ILE A 21 13.29 -12.90 11.74
N SER A 22 13.57 -12.15 12.80
CA SER A 22 13.06 -10.80 13.00
C SER A 22 14.20 -9.91 13.45
N ASN A 23 14.38 -8.78 12.78
CA ASN A 23 15.33 -7.75 13.20
C ASN A 23 14.54 -6.50 13.63
N PRO A 24 14.36 -6.27 14.94
CA PRO A 24 13.57 -5.15 15.45
C PRO A 24 14.16 -3.78 15.13
N GLU A 25 15.45 -3.69 14.76
CA GLU A 25 16.07 -2.44 14.29
C GLU A 25 15.60 -2.04 12.89
N ILE A 26 15.21 -3.02 12.07
CA ILE A 26 14.76 -2.82 10.69
C ILE A 26 13.24 -2.81 10.60
N SER A 27 12.57 -3.73 11.29
CA SER A 27 11.13 -3.93 11.20
C SER A 27 10.60 -4.54 12.50
N LYS A 28 9.45 -4.03 12.96
CA LYS A 28 8.72 -4.63 14.09
C LYS A 28 8.14 -6.01 13.77
N SER A 29 7.93 -6.31 12.48
CA SER A 29 7.38 -7.57 11.98
C SER A 29 8.48 -8.51 11.51
N ASN A 30 8.29 -9.83 11.67
CA ASN A 30 9.23 -10.85 11.18
C ASN A 30 9.18 -11.00 9.65
N VAL A 31 10.13 -11.75 9.09
CA VAL A 31 10.21 -12.03 7.65
C VAL A 31 8.99 -12.83 7.15
N GLY A 32 8.50 -13.80 7.91
CA GLY A 32 7.27 -14.54 7.60
C GLY A 32 6.02 -13.66 7.41
N TRP A 33 5.82 -12.66 8.26
CA TRP A 33 4.71 -11.70 8.15
C TRP A 33 4.83 -10.86 6.87
N GLN A 34 6.05 -10.49 6.49
CA GLN A 34 6.28 -9.79 5.22
C GLN A 34 5.97 -10.68 4.01
N ILE A 35 6.37 -11.95 4.05
CA ILE A 35 6.07 -12.94 3.00
C ILE A 35 4.55 -13.14 2.86
N GLU A 36 3.85 -13.33 3.97
CA GLU A 36 2.39 -13.47 4.01
C GLU A 36 1.70 -12.25 3.38
N HIS A 37 2.10 -11.03 3.77
CA HIS A 37 1.51 -9.82 3.21
C HIS A 37 1.74 -9.66 1.69
N ILE A 38 2.90 -10.08 1.18
CA ILE A 38 3.16 -10.08 -0.26
C ILE A 38 2.22 -11.05 -0.96
N LEU A 39 2.04 -12.27 -0.43
CA LEU A 39 1.15 -13.27 -1.01
C LEU A 39 -0.32 -12.83 -0.98
N LEU A 40 -0.78 -12.26 0.13
CA LEU A 40 -2.12 -11.68 0.25
C LEU A 40 -2.36 -10.58 -0.79
N THR A 41 -1.35 -9.72 -1.01
CA THR A 41 -1.43 -8.64 -2.00
C THR A 41 -1.52 -9.20 -3.42
N ILE A 42 -0.73 -10.22 -3.75
CA ILE A 42 -0.78 -10.89 -5.06
C ILE A 42 -2.17 -11.49 -5.30
N ASN A 43 -2.73 -12.19 -4.32
CA ASN A 43 -4.08 -12.76 -4.42
C ASN A 43 -5.14 -11.68 -4.66
N ALA A 44 -5.10 -10.58 -3.88
CA ALA A 44 -6.02 -9.47 -4.06
C ALA A 44 -5.89 -8.82 -5.44
N ILE A 45 -4.68 -8.73 -6.00
CA ILE A 45 -4.48 -8.24 -7.38
C ILE A 45 -5.12 -9.20 -8.39
N ILE A 46 -4.91 -10.50 -8.25
CA ILE A 46 -5.50 -11.52 -9.14
C ILE A 46 -7.02 -11.42 -9.11
N GLU A 47 -7.62 -11.43 -7.92
CA GLU A 47 -9.07 -11.28 -7.77
C GLU A 47 -9.60 -9.99 -8.38
N ASN A 48 -8.88 -8.88 -8.22
CA ASN A 48 -9.29 -7.61 -8.80
C ASN A 48 -9.19 -7.62 -10.32
N ILE A 49 -8.19 -8.30 -10.89
CA ILE A 49 -8.06 -8.46 -12.34
C ILE A 49 -9.20 -9.32 -12.88
N GLU A 50 -9.53 -10.44 -12.22
CA GLU A 50 -10.64 -11.32 -12.59
C GLU A 50 -12.00 -10.60 -12.54
N LYS A 51 -12.21 -9.77 -11.51
CA LYS A 51 -13.43 -8.96 -11.37
C LYS A 51 -13.44 -7.74 -12.29
N SER A 52 -12.29 -7.33 -12.82
CA SER A 52 -12.20 -6.16 -13.69
C SER A 52 -12.67 -6.49 -15.10
N ASP A 53 -13.68 -5.77 -15.57
CA ASP A 53 -14.09 -5.84 -16.97
C ASP A 53 -13.33 -4.76 -17.78
N PRO A 54 -12.56 -5.16 -18.82
CA PRO A 54 -11.75 -4.22 -19.60
C PRO A 54 -12.57 -3.22 -20.42
N GLN A 55 -13.85 -3.50 -20.68
CA GLN A 55 -14.75 -2.60 -21.42
C GLN A 55 -15.28 -1.48 -20.52
N ASN A 56 -15.34 -1.72 -19.21
CA ASN A 56 -15.76 -0.73 -18.21
C ASN A 56 -14.63 0.24 -17.81
N TYR A 57 -13.40 0.03 -18.27
CA TYR A 57 -12.30 0.95 -18.01
C TYR A 57 -12.51 2.27 -18.75
N ARG A 58 -12.90 3.32 -18.02
CA ARG A 58 -12.94 4.70 -18.52
C ARG A 58 -11.75 5.48 -17.99
N CYS A 59 -10.97 6.05 -18.90
CA CYS A 59 -9.86 6.91 -18.55
C CYS A 59 -10.37 8.21 -17.90
N ARG A 60 -10.34 8.29 -16.57
CA ARG A 60 -10.69 9.52 -15.81
C ARG A 60 -9.41 10.31 -15.53
N PHE A 61 -8.97 11.12 -16.49
CA PHE A 61 -7.99 12.17 -16.24
C PHE A 61 -8.65 13.27 -15.40
N SER A 62 -8.48 13.21 -14.09
CA SER A 62 -8.88 14.31 -13.21
C SER A 62 -7.81 15.40 -13.27
N LEU A 63 -8.18 16.57 -13.79
CA LEU A 63 -7.31 17.75 -13.87
C LEU A 63 -6.65 18.11 -12.54
N SER A 64 -7.36 17.90 -11.42
CA SER A 64 -6.82 18.08 -10.07
C SER A 64 -5.62 17.19 -9.77
N LYS A 65 -5.69 15.88 -10.09
CA LYS A 65 -4.55 14.96 -9.93
C LYS A 65 -3.41 15.36 -10.87
N THR A 66 -3.71 15.67 -12.13
CA THR A 66 -2.70 16.12 -13.10
C THR A 66 -1.97 17.37 -12.61
N MET A 67 -2.69 18.32 -12.01
CA MET A 67 -2.10 19.54 -11.46
C MET A 67 -1.19 19.26 -10.26
N VAL A 68 -1.57 18.36 -9.34
CA VAL A 68 -0.70 17.96 -8.21
C VAL A 68 0.58 17.28 -8.71
N PHE A 69 0.46 16.37 -9.69
CA PHE A 69 1.63 15.72 -10.28
C PHE A 69 2.53 16.69 -11.05
N ALA A 70 1.95 17.64 -11.79
CA ALA A 70 2.71 18.64 -12.54
C ALA A 70 3.41 19.66 -11.63
N LEU A 71 2.75 20.08 -10.55
CA LEU A 71 3.30 21.07 -9.63
C LEU A 71 4.24 20.47 -8.58
N ASN A 72 4.28 19.14 -8.44
CA ASN A 72 4.97 18.39 -7.38
C ASN A 72 4.74 18.99 -5.97
N LYS A 73 3.61 19.66 -5.80
CA LYS A 73 3.19 20.38 -4.61
C LYS A 73 1.75 20.03 -4.34
N ILE A 74 1.52 19.44 -3.19
CA ILE A 74 0.19 19.13 -2.70
C ILE A 74 -0.38 20.44 -2.13
N PRO A 75 -1.50 20.96 -2.67
CA PRO A 75 -2.11 22.15 -2.10
C PRO A 75 -2.48 21.86 -0.63
N PRO A 76 -2.15 22.75 0.31
CA PRO A 76 -2.51 22.58 1.71
C PRO A 76 -4.03 22.49 1.80
N TRP A 77 -4.54 21.34 2.21
CA TRP A 77 -5.96 21.16 2.42
C TRP A 77 -6.36 21.97 3.66
N PRO A 78 -7.44 22.78 3.62
CA PRO A 78 -7.91 23.45 4.81
C PRO A 78 -8.49 22.42 5.76
N CYS A 79 -7.66 21.91 6.67
CA CYS A 79 -8.12 21.14 7.80
C CYS A 79 -8.91 22.09 8.71
N LYS A 80 -10.23 21.92 8.78
CA LYS A 80 -11.03 22.54 9.84
C LYS A 80 -10.62 21.89 11.16
N ILE A 81 -9.72 22.54 11.88
CA ILE A 81 -9.38 22.16 13.25
C ILE A 81 -10.55 22.60 14.13
N ALA A 82 -11.41 21.66 14.51
CA ALA A 82 -12.30 21.87 15.63
C ALA A 82 -11.45 21.85 16.91
N LYS A 83 -11.12 23.02 17.46
CA LYS A 83 -10.55 23.11 18.81
C LYS A 83 -11.66 22.70 19.78
N SER A 84 -11.68 21.47 20.26
CA SER A 84 -12.49 21.12 21.42
C SER A 84 -11.87 21.78 22.65
N SER A 85 -12.45 22.89 23.09
CA SER A 85 -12.14 23.49 24.39
C SER A 85 -12.66 22.55 25.48
N HIS A 86 -11.78 21.75 26.08
CA HIS A 86 -12.12 21.02 27.29
C HIS A 86 -11.84 21.94 28.48
N SER A 87 -12.83 22.78 28.83
CA SER A 87 -12.79 23.56 30.08
C SER A 87 -13.06 22.61 31.24
N GLY A 88 -12.00 22.08 31.83
CA GLY A 88 -12.07 21.36 33.10
C GLY A 88 -12.48 22.31 34.22
N THR A 89 -13.75 22.25 34.63
CA THR A 89 -14.23 22.81 35.89
C THR A 89 -15.24 21.84 36.48
N LEU A 90 -14.73 20.95 37.33
CA LEU A 90 -15.48 20.22 38.36
C LEU A 90 -14.56 20.37 39.59
N ARG A 91 -14.81 21.35 40.46
CA ARG A 91 -15.65 21.24 41.67
C ARG A 91 -15.36 19.97 42.46
#